data_AF-A0A0P4Z4F5-F1
#
_entry.id   AF-A0A0P4Z4F5-F1
#
_cell.length_a   1.000
_cell.length_b   1.000
_cell.length_c   1.000
_cell.angle_alpha   90.00
_cell.angle_beta   90.00
_cell.angle_gamma   90.00
#
_symmetry.space_group_name_H-M   'P 1'
#
loop_
_entity.id
_entity.type
_entity.pdbx_description
1 polymer ?
#
loop_
_entity_poly.entity_id
_entity_poly.type
_entity_poly.pdbx_seq_one_letter_code
_entity_poly.pdbx_strand_id
1 'polypeptide(L)'
;MSAKSKKTPASSSQASGTASQSRSSPLSPTRLTRLQEKVELQNLNDRLANYIDRVRHLESENNRLNIQIQTTQETVTREVTSVKGSYEKELSDTRQLLDETAKEKARLQLDAGRARAELGELTPKYNKTKNDLLQAEKRIQQLESRNNELSTSLYQLKNDLARAAEEKKEIAAERDKLAKQVPELQQQLETELLARTDLENRNMTLKEELSFKQQMYEREMTEVRSNKQVEISEIDGRLQEHYQARLQTTLQELRDQYESQIQQSRDEVEALYQNKVQDLEDQMKKQRSAASSHYEEVIQTRARLNDCNLKLSELESANAHLKSRIAELERNMESERAAHAKAINEASVVYSAMGQGEINRLREQMAVQLQDYQDLMDIRTALDMEISAYRKLLEGEETRLNLTPSVAASTSQSTRAGTPSRRTPTRALKRKRTMLEESSSYSLADYVTSASAKGDVEVSEVDAEGKFIRLQNKGDKEVSLSGWQLVHKAQETETIYKFHRSLKVAPGGSVTVWSAGSGAAHEPPSTLVMKEQRWFVASEMVTQLLNNNGGNGSAGKQTSADQYLYPPSKGGVSRLGWSTRTPPSAGGP
;
A
#
# COMPACT_ATOMS: atom_id res chain seq x y z
N MET A 1 136.82 -46.64 -160.24
CA MET A 1 136.59 -46.79 -161.70
C MET A 1 136.60 -45.38 -162.27
N SER A 2 137.52 -44.99 -163.16
CA SER A 2 137.74 -45.41 -164.57
C SER A 2 136.81 -44.67 -165.54
N ALA A 3 137.26 -44.04 -166.65
CA ALA A 3 138.63 -43.72 -167.10
C ALA A 3 138.63 -42.77 -168.33
N LYS A 4 139.80 -42.16 -168.64
CA LYS A 4 140.23 -41.60 -169.97
C LYS A 4 139.47 -40.32 -170.47
N SER A 5 140.03 -39.42 -171.30
CA SER A 5 141.40 -39.26 -171.84
C SER A 5 141.65 -37.86 -172.50
N LYS A 6 142.87 -37.30 -172.35
CA LYS A 6 143.86 -36.87 -173.39
C LYS A 6 143.42 -36.03 -174.64
N LYS A 7 144.21 -35.14 -175.26
CA LYS A 7 145.63 -34.70 -175.16
C LYS A 7 145.85 -33.37 -175.97
N THR A 8 146.47 -32.28 -175.47
CA THR A 8 147.89 -31.80 -175.69
C THR A 8 148.18 -31.09 -177.08
N PRO A 9 149.39 -30.54 -177.44
CA PRO A 9 149.51 -29.08 -177.71
C PRO A 9 150.47 -28.59 -178.86
N ALA A 10 150.68 -27.26 -178.94
CA ALA A 10 151.92 -26.52 -179.29
C ALA A 10 152.51 -26.39 -180.74
N SER A 11 152.97 -25.14 -181.05
CA SER A 11 154.00 -24.71 -182.06
C SER A 11 153.65 -24.76 -183.57
N SER A 12 154.15 -23.91 -184.49
CA SER A 12 155.20 -22.84 -184.42
C SER A 12 154.72 -21.40 -184.75
N SER A 13 155.03 -20.62 -185.82
CA SER A 13 155.75 -20.76 -187.12
C SER A 13 156.20 -19.36 -187.68
N GLN A 14 156.83 -19.26 -188.87
CA GLN A 14 157.25 -18.00 -189.54
C GLN A 14 157.10 -18.03 -191.09
N ALA A 15 156.92 -16.85 -191.73
CA ALA A 15 157.38 -16.43 -193.09
C ALA A 15 156.95 -17.26 -194.36
N SER A 16 157.00 -16.78 -195.62
CA SER A 16 156.96 -15.46 -196.29
C SER A 16 156.81 -15.70 -197.83
N GLY A 17 156.72 -14.66 -198.70
CA GLY A 17 156.96 -14.83 -200.16
C GLY A 17 155.98 -14.15 -201.14
N THR A 18 156.37 -14.06 -202.43
CA THR A 18 155.70 -13.25 -203.48
C THR A 18 155.54 -13.94 -204.86
N ALA A 19 154.61 -13.37 -205.66
CA ALA A 19 154.02 -13.80 -206.94
C ALA A 19 154.93 -14.13 -208.17
N SER A 20 154.35 -14.82 -209.19
CA SER A 20 154.78 -14.91 -210.62
C SER A 20 153.82 -15.84 -211.42
N GLN A 21 153.69 -15.90 -212.77
CA GLN A 21 154.07 -15.02 -213.93
C GLN A 21 153.38 -15.45 -215.27
N SER A 22 153.12 -14.48 -216.19
CA SER A 22 153.08 -14.63 -217.68
C SER A 22 151.96 -15.51 -218.33
N ARG A 23 151.67 -15.55 -219.66
CA ARG A 23 152.17 -14.90 -220.93
C ARG A 23 151.11 -15.03 -222.07
N SER A 24 151.20 -14.24 -223.17
CA SER A 24 150.42 -14.33 -224.46
C SER A 24 148.88 -14.08 -224.37
N SER A 25 148.14 -13.46 -225.31
CA SER A 25 148.08 -13.41 -226.81
C SER A 25 147.40 -14.63 -227.48
N PRO A 26 146.57 -14.51 -228.56
CA PRO A 26 146.05 -13.30 -229.26
C PRO A 26 144.51 -13.31 -229.54
N LEU A 27 144.04 -12.27 -230.25
CA LEU A 27 142.90 -12.19 -231.21
C LEU A 27 141.45 -12.68 -230.88
N SER A 28 140.51 -11.87 -231.40
CA SER A 28 139.04 -11.99 -231.56
C SER A 28 138.51 -13.34 -232.10
N PRO A 29 137.19 -13.70 -231.98
CA PRO A 29 136.04 -12.77 -232.02
C PRO A 29 134.76 -13.12 -231.19
N THR A 30 134.82 -13.43 -229.89
CA THR A 30 133.64 -13.98 -229.15
C THR A 30 133.42 -13.47 -227.71
N ARG A 31 133.75 -12.21 -227.39
CA ARG A 31 134.02 -11.78 -225.99
C ARG A 31 132.84 -11.31 -225.12
N LEU A 32 131.62 -11.12 -225.63
CA LEU A 32 130.57 -10.37 -224.91
C LEU A 32 129.83 -11.12 -223.80
N THR A 33 129.56 -12.42 -223.94
CA THR A 33 128.59 -13.13 -223.06
C THR A 33 129.14 -13.50 -221.67
N ARG A 34 130.46 -13.67 -221.52
CA ARG A 34 131.05 -14.37 -220.35
C ARG A 34 131.40 -13.47 -219.16
N LEU A 35 131.01 -12.19 -219.19
CA LEU A 35 131.37 -11.22 -218.15
C LEU A 35 130.24 -11.01 -217.12
N GLN A 36 128.99 -11.33 -217.46
CA GLN A 36 127.84 -11.19 -216.56
C GLN A 36 127.80 -12.24 -215.44
N GLU A 37 128.01 -13.53 -215.75
CA GLU A 37 127.93 -14.64 -214.77
C GLU A 37 128.81 -14.42 -213.52
N LYS A 38 130.00 -13.80 -213.69
CA LYS A 38 130.92 -13.56 -212.59
C LYS A 38 130.38 -12.55 -211.56
N VAL A 39 129.59 -11.57 -212.00
CA VAL A 39 129.03 -10.52 -211.13
C VAL A 39 127.91 -11.07 -210.24
N GLU A 40 127.12 -11.99 -210.76
CA GLU A 40 126.01 -12.62 -210.02
C GLU A 40 126.50 -13.49 -208.87
N LEU A 41 127.55 -14.29 -209.09
CA LEU A 41 128.18 -15.12 -208.04
C LEU A 41 128.78 -14.30 -206.89
N GLN A 42 129.30 -13.10 -207.17
CA GLN A 42 129.80 -12.20 -206.13
C GLN A 42 128.64 -11.64 -205.29
N ASN A 43 127.59 -11.13 -205.95
CA ASN A 43 126.35 -10.67 -205.31
C ASN A 43 125.69 -11.72 -204.39
N LEU A 44 125.82 -13.01 -204.71
CA LEU A 44 125.27 -14.10 -203.90
C LEU A 44 126.06 -14.30 -202.59
N ASN A 45 127.40 -14.25 -202.66
CA ASN A 45 128.26 -14.38 -201.47
C ASN A 45 128.10 -13.20 -200.51
N ASP A 46 128.00 -11.97 -201.02
CA ASP A 46 127.82 -10.77 -200.19
C ASP A 46 126.48 -10.82 -199.41
N ARG A 47 125.44 -11.43 -199.99
CA ARG A 47 124.16 -11.70 -199.29
C ARG A 47 124.30 -12.76 -198.19
N LEU A 48 125.10 -13.81 -198.40
CA LEU A 48 125.36 -14.83 -197.37
C LEU A 48 126.13 -14.27 -196.17
N ALA A 49 127.13 -13.41 -196.40
CA ALA A 49 127.86 -12.73 -195.33
C ALA A 49 126.92 -11.90 -194.44
N ASN A 50 126.08 -11.06 -195.06
CA ASN A 50 125.07 -10.27 -194.34
C ASN A 50 124.09 -11.14 -193.53
N TYR A 51 123.71 -12.32 -194.03
CA TYR A 51 122.87 -13.27 -193.28
C TYR A 51 123.58 -13.86 -192.06
N ILE A 52 124.86 -14.23 -192.18
CA ILE A 52 125.64 -14.80 -191.07
C ILE A 52 125.82 -13.77 -189.94
N ASP A 53 126.13 -12.52 -190.27
CA ASP A 53 126.25 -11.46 -189.26
C ASP A 53 124.89 -11.10 -188.64
N ARG A 54 123.79 -11.18 -189.41
CA ARG A 54 122.44 -11.03 -188.86
C ARG A 54 122.07 -12.15 -187.88
N VAL A 55 122.44 -13.40 -188.18
CA VAL A 55 122.25 -14.53 -187.25
C VAL A 55 123.07 -14.35 -185.98
N ARG A 56 124.37 -14.01 -186.08
CA ARG A 56 125.22 -13.75 -184.91
C ARG A 56 124.71 -12.61 -184.03
N HIS A 57 124.18 -11.55 -184.64
CA HIS A 57 123.55 -10.46 -183.91
C HIS A 57 122.29 -10.94 -183.16
N LEU A 58 121.43 -11.74 -183.81
CA LEU A 58 120.25 -12.33 -183.18
C LEU A 58 120.62 -13.33 -182.08
N GLU A 59 121.65 -14.15 -182.23
CA GLU A 59 122.15 -15.06 -181.19
C GLU A 59 122.64 -14.29 -179.95
N SER A 60 123.41 -13.23 -180.17
CA SER A 60 123.90 -12.34 -179.11
C SER A 60 122.75 -11.61 -178.39
N GLU A 61 121.77 -11.10 -179.14
CA GLU A 61 120.58 -10.47 -178.57
C GLU A 61 119.69 -11.47 -177.82
N ASN A 62 119.48 -12.68 -178.34
CA ASN A 62 118.68 -13.70 -177.68
C ASN A 62 119.34 -14.14 -176.37
N ASN A 63 120.67 -14.27 -176.34
CA ASN A 63 121.42 -14.52 -175.10
C ASN A 63 121.30 -13.36 -174.10
N ARG A 64 121.41 -12.10 -174.56
CA ARG A 64 121.17 -10.89 -173.73
C ARG A 64 119.76 -10.90 -173.13
N LEU A 65 118.74 -11.21 -173.93
CA LEU A 65 117.35 -11.30 -173.48
C LEU A 65 117.16 -12.44 -172.47
N ASN A 66 117.79 -13.60 -172.67
CA ASN A 66 117.70 -14.74 -171.76
C ASN A 66 118.30 -14.40 -170.37
N ILE A 67 119.45 -13.70 -170.34
CA ILE A 67 120.04 -13.18 -169.09
C ILE A 67 119.14 -12.12 -168.44
N GLN A 68 118.49 -11.25 -169.23
CA GLN A 68 117.53 -10.26 -168.72
C GLN A 68 116.26 -10.92 -168.15
N ILE A 69 115.77 -12.01 -168.75
CA ILE A 69 114.66 -12.83 -168.23
C ILE A 69 115.06 -13.51 -166.93
N GLN A 70 116.22 -14.18 -166.88
CA GLN A 70 116.68 -14.84 -165.65
C GLN A 70 116.88 -13.83 -164.51
N THR A 71 117.54 -12.70 -164.77
CA THR A 71 117.78 -11.69 -163.72
C THR A 71 116.50 -11.04 -163.20
N THR A 72 115.53 -10.74 -164.07
CA THR A 72 114.21 -10.24 -163.63
C THR A 72 113.38 -11.30 -162.90
N GLN A 73 113.49 -12.58 -163.28
CA GLN A 73 112.89 -13.68 -162.53
C GLN A 73 113.55 -13.86 -161.15
N GLU A 74 114.87 -13.69 -161.03
CA GLU A 74 115.59 -13.69 -159.76
C GLU A 74 115.27 -12.49 -158.86
N THR A 75 115.04 -11.28 -159.40
CA THR A 75 114.59 -10.14 -158.57
C THR A 75 113.15 -10.33 -158.10
N VAL A 76 112.22 -10.68 -159.00
CA VAL A 76 110.80 -10.90 -158.64
C VAL A 76 110.65 -12.03 -157.62
N THR A 77 111.39 -13.14 -157.76
CA THR A 77 111.34 -14.22 -156.76
C THR A 77 111.93 -13.81 -155.40
N ARG A 78 112.98 -12.98 -155.37
CA ARG A 78 113.52 -12.41 -154.12
C ARG A 78 112.55 -11.43 -153.47
N GLU A 79 111.93 -10.54 -154.25
CA GLU A 79 110.92 -9.57 -153.77
C GLU A 79 109.68 -10.28 -153.22
N VAL A 80 109.12 -11.24 -153.96
CA VAL A 80 107.99 -12.07 -153.49
C VAL A 80 108.36 -12.86 -152.23
N THR A 81 109.58 -13.40 -152.14
CA THR A 81 110.04 -14.09 -150.92
C THR A 81 110.21 -13.13 -149.73
N SER A 82 110.68 -11.91 -149.98
CA SER A 82 110.84 -10.86 -148.95
C SER A 82 109.48 -10.40 -148.41
N VAL A 83 108.54 -10.06 -149.29
CA VAL A 83 107.16 -9.65 -148.95
C VAL A 83 106.39 -10.78 -148.28
N LYS A 84 106.58 -12.02 -148.74
CA LYS A 84 106.06 -13.21 -148.05
C LYS A 84 106.64 -13.30 -146.63
N GLY A 85 107.95 -13.12 -146.45
CA GLY A 85 108.61 -13.16 -145.15
C GLY A 85 108.13 -12.08 -144.18
N SER A 86 107.87 -10.85 -144.66
CA SER A 86 107.28 -9.79 -143.82
C SER A 86 105.85 -10.13 -143.40
N TYR A 87 105.00 -10.62 -144.32
CA TYR A 87 103.64 -11.03 -143.96
C TYR A 87 103.58 -12.28 -143.08
N GLU A 88 104.48 -13.26 -143.27
CA GLU A 88 104.59 -14.43 -142.37
C GLU A 88 105.05 -14.00 -140.96
N LYS A 89 105.90 -12.97 -140.84
CA LYS A 89 106.26 -12.37 -139.56
C LYS A 89 105.09 -11.60 -138.93
N GLU A 90 104.42 -10.71 -139.65
CA GLU A 90 103.26 -9.98 -139.13
C GLU A 90 102.13 -10.93 -138.69
N LEU A 91 101.92 -12.02 -139.44
CA LEU A 91 100.98 -13.08 -139.09
C LEU A 91 101.42 -13.90 -137.87
N SER A 92 102.72 -14.02 -137.61
CA SER A 92 103.26 -14.61 -136.37
C SER A 92 103.07 -13.66 -135.18
N ASP A 93 103.48 -12.40 -135.32
CA ASP A 93 103.45 -11.40 -134.26
C ASP A 93 102.00 -11.10 -133.81
N THR A 94 101.05 -11.03 -134.77
CA THR A 94 99.61 -10.87 -134.47
C THR A 94 98.97 -12.11 -133.82
N ARG A 95 99.44 -13.32 -134.13
CA ARG A 95 99.02 -14.55 -133.42
C ARG A 95 99.54 -14.57 -131.98
N GLN A 96 100.80 -14.21 -131.77
CA GLN A 96 101.38 -14.12 -130.42
C GLN A 96 100.61 -13.11 -129.56
N LEU A 97 100.30 -11.92 -130.10
CA LEU A 97 99.47 -10.92 -129.41
C LEU A 97 98.04 -11.41 -129.13
N LEU A 98 97.45 -12.21 -130.02
CA LEU A 98 96.13 -12.83 -129.80
C LEU A 98 96.18 -13.87 -128.66
N ASP A 99 97.21 -14.71 -128.62
CA ASP A 99 97.40 -15.71 -127.56
C ASP A 99 97.71 -15.05 -126.20
N GLU A 100 98.51 -13.99 -126.19
CA GLU A 100 98.79 -13.19 -124.98
C GLU A 100 97.55 -12.48 -124.46
N THR A 101 96.80 -11.77 -125.31
CA THR A 101 95.56 -11.10 -124.89
C THR A 101 94.46 -12.09 -124.51
N ALA A 102 94.40 -13.28 -125.13
CA ALA A 102 93.52 -14.36 -124.68
C ALA A 102 93.90 -14.90 -123.29
N LYS A 103 95.20 -15.05 -123.02
CA LYS A 103 95.74 -15.46 -121.71
C LYS A 103 95.50 -14.42 -120.62
N GLU A 104 95.67 -13.12 -120.92
CA GLU A 104 95.32 -12.04 -120.00
C GLU A 104 93.82 -11.97 -119.73
N LYS A 105 92.99 -12.07 -120.77
CA LYS A 105 91.53 -12.13 -120.64
C LYS A 105 91.09 -13.32 -119.78
N ALA A 106 91.68 -14.50 -119.97
CA ALA A 106 91.40 -15.69 -119.16
C ALA A 106 91.81 -15.47 -117.69
N ARG A 107 92.98 -14.87 -117.44
CA ARG A 107 93.42 -14.49 -116.08
C ARG A 107 92.45 -13.52 -115.42
N LEU A 108 92.10 -12.42 -116.09
CA LEU A 108 91.16 -11.42 -115.56
C LEU A 108 89.76 -12.01 -115.33
N GLN A 109 89.33 -12.96 -116.16
CA GLN A 109 88.07 -13.68 -115.97
C GLN A 109 88.10 -14.61 -114.75
N LEU A 110 89.24 -15.28 -114.48
CA LEU A 110 89.44 -16.08 -113.27
C LEU A 110 89.51 -15.20 -112.01
N ASP A 111 90.25 -14.09 -112.04
CA ASP A 111 90.39 -13.18 -110.90
C ASP A 111 89.08 -12.43 -110.60
N ALA A 112 88.31 -12.04 -111.62
CA ALA A 112 86.93 -11.55 -111.45
C ALA A 112 85.98 -12.65 -110.96
N GLY A 113 86.19 -13.91 -111.32
CA GLY A 113 85.47 -15.07 -110.79
C GLY A 113 85.72 -15.27 -109.29
N ARG A 114 86.99 -15.20 -108.87
CA ARG A 114 87.42 -15.26 -107.47
C ARG A 114 86.79 -14.12 -106.65
N ALA A 115 86.92 -12.88 -107.10
CA ALA A 115 86.35 -11.72 -106.42
C ALA A 115 84.80 -11.80 -106.28
N ARG A 116 84.11 -12.35 -107.28
CA ARG A 116 82.66 -12.61 -107.22
C ARG A 116 82.31 -13.73 -106.22
N ALA A 117 83.10 -14.79 -106.14
CA ALA A 117 82.90 -15.86 -105.17
C ALA A 117 83.15 -15.36 -103.73
N GLU A 118 84.23 -14.60 -103.51
CA GLU A 118 84.56 -13.99 -102.23
C GLU A 118 83.50 -12.97 -101.78
N LEU A 119 83.00 -12.12 -102.68
CA LEU A 119 81.84 -11.26 -102.41
C LEU A 119 80.57 -12.07 -102.09
N GLY A 120 80.35 -13.18 -102.79
CA GLY A 120 79.26 -14.12 -102.55
C GLY A 120 79.35 -14.82 -101.19
N GLU A 121 80.55 -15.02 -100.65
CA GLU A 121 80.78 -15.53 -99.29
C GLU A 121 80.70 -14.44 -98.21
N LEU A 122 81.22 -13.24 -98.48
CA LEU A 122 81.23 -12.12 -97.53
C LEU A 122 79.83 -11.53 -97.33
N THR A 123 79.00 -11.47 -98.37
CA THR A 123 77.62 -10.94 -98.30
C THR A 123 76.75 -11.65 -97.25
N PRO A 124 76.61 -12.99 -97.21
CA PRO A 124 75.84 -13.67 -96.16
C PRO A 124 76.49 -13.56 -94.78
N LYS A 125 77.83 -13.52 -94.69
CA LYS A 125 78.54 -13.31 -93.41
C LYS A 125 78.22 -11.92 -92.84
N TYR A 126 78.29 -10.87 -93.66
CA TYR A 126 77.91 -9.49 -93.30
C TYR A 126 76.42 -9.36 -92.96
N ASN A 127 75.52 -9.95 -93.77
CA ASN A 127 74.09 -9.90 -93.49
C ASN A 127 73.74 -10.64 -92.19
N LYS A 128 74.44 -11.73 -91.86
CA LYS A 128 74.31 -12.40 -90.57
C LYS A 128 74.77 -11.48 -89.43
N THR A 129 76.00 -10.96 -89.45
CA THR A 129 76.51 -10.13 -88.35
C THR A 129 75.70 -8.84 -88.15
N LYS A 130 75.17 -8.26 -89.24
CA LYS A 130 74.21 -7.15 -89.20
C LYS A 130 72.90 -7.53 -88.51
N ASN A 131 72.34 -8.70 -88.82
CA ASN A 131 71.10 -9.18 -88.18
C ASN A 131 71.32 -9.57 -86.70
N ASP A 132 72.49 -10.12 -86.36
CA ASP A 132 72.88 -10.46 -84.99
C ASP A 132 73.07 -9.17 -84.17
N LEU A 133 73.69 -8.13 -84.74
CA LEU A 133 73.82 -6.79 -84.14
C LEU A 133 72.44 -6.15 -83.89
N LEU A 134 71.54 -6.12 -84.89
CA LEU A 134 70.18 -5.58 -84.75
C LEU A 134 69.35 -6.33 -83.69
N GLN A 135 69.66 -7.61 -83.41
CA GLN A 135 69.05 -8.35 -82.30
C GLN A 135 69.67 -7.99 -80.94
N ALA A 136 70.99 -7.78 -80.89
CA ALA A 136 71.67 -7.31 -79.68
C ALA A 136 71.21 -5.90 -79.28
N GLU A 137 71.10 -4.96 -80.21
CA GLU A 137 70.59 -3.60 -79.99
C GLU A 137 69.16 -3.61 -79.41
N LYS A 138 68.25 -4.39 -79.99
CA LYS A 138 66.89 -4.57 -79.46
C LYS A 138 66.87 -5.17 -78.05
N ARG A 139 67.78 -6.11 -77.77
CA ARG A 139 67.91 -6.71 -76.44
C ARG A 139 68.47 -5.73 -75.41
N ILE A 140 69.38 -4.84 -75.81
CA ILE A 140 69.88 -3.74 -74.96
C ILE A 140 68.71 -2.80 -74.61
N GLN A 141 67.94 -2.33 -75.60
CA GLN A 141 66.79 -1.45 -75.38
C GLN A 141 65.74 -2.06 -74.42
N GLN A 142 65.47 -3.37 -74.54
CA GLN A 142 64.57 -4.10 -73.63
C GLN A 142 65.11 -4.24 -72.21
N LEU A 143 66.44 -4.35 -72.04
CA LEU A 143 67.08 -4.38 -70.73
C LEU A 143 67.14 -2.98 -70.11
N GLU A 144 67.34 -1.94 -70.91
CA GLU A 144 67.29 -0.54 -70.50
C GLU A 144 65.89 -0.13 -70.03
N SER A 145 64.82 -0.47 -70.78
CA SER A 145 63.45 -0.18 -70.34
C SER A 145 63.15 -0.89 -69.01
N ARG A 146 63.48 -2.18 -68.91
CA ARG A 146 63.29 -2.97 -67.68
C ARG A 146 64.11 -2.44 -66.51
N ASN A 147 65.31 -1.92 -66.74
CA ASN A 147 66.14 -1.30 -65.70
C ASN A 147 65.53 0.03 -65.23
N ASN A 148 64.97 0.83 -66.14
CA ASN A 148 64.26 2.06 -65.80
C ASN A 148 62.96 1.76 -65.01
N GLU A 149 62.16 0.78 -65.46
CA GLU A 149 60.98 0.27 -64.74
C GLU A 149 61.32 -0.17 -63.31
N LEU A 150 62.35 -1.01 -63.16
CA LEU A 150 62.83 -1.49 -61.85
C LEU A 150 63.38 -0.34 -60.98
N SER A 151 64.09 0.63 -61.57
CA SER A 151 64.61 1.80 -60.86
C SER A 151 63.48 2.70 -60.34
N THR A 152 62.44 2.93 -61.14
CA THR A 152 61.24 3.66 -60.71
C THR A 152 60.50 2.90 -59.61
N SER A 153 60.31 1.59 -59.75
CA SER A 153 59.66 0.75 -58.73
C SER A 153 60.45 0.73 -57.41
N LEU A 154 61.79 0.63 -57.46
CA LEU A 154 62.65 0.73 -56.28
C LEU A 154 62.59 2.11 -55.60
N TYR A 155 62.39 3.19 -56.36
CA TYR A 155 62.20 4.52 -55.79
C TYR A 155 60.83 4.66 -55.10
N GLN A 156 59.77 4.15 -55.72
CA GLN A 156 58.42 4.09 -55.13
C GLN A 156 58.43 3.29 -53.82
N LEU A 157 58.93 2.05 -53.85
CA LEU A 157 59.02 1.18 -52.67
C LEU A 157 59.86 1.77 -51.53
N LYS A 158 60.91 2.54 -51.83
CA LYS A 158 61.67 3.29 -50.82
C LYS A 158 60.86 4.40 -50.16
N ASN A 159 60.06 5.13 -50.94
CA ASN A 159 59.22 6.22 -50.43
C ASN A 159 58.05 5.66 -49.59
N ASP A 160 57.44 4.57 -50.03
CA ASP A 160 56.35 3.92 -49.28
C ASP A 160 56.87 3.25 -47.99
N LEU A 161 58.07 2.65 -48.02
CA LEU A 161 58.77 2.17 -46.82
C LEU A 161 59.07 3.32 -45.84
N ALA A 162 59.49 4.48 -46.34
CA ALA A 162 59.74 5.67 -45.51
C ALA A 162 58.46 6.22 -44.89
N ARG A 163 57.35 6.27 -45.65
CA ARG A 163 56.03 6.67 -45.13
C ARG A 163 55.56 5.71 -44.02
N ALA A 164 55.55 4.41 -44.29
CA ALA A 164 55.15 3.39 -43.33
C ALA A 164 56.04 3.36 -42.07
N ALA A 165 57.31 3.76 -42.17
CA ALA A 165 58.21 3.89 -41.02
C ALA A 165 57.84 5.06 -40.10
N GLU A 166 57.38 6.19 -40.66
CA GLU A 166 56.93 7.35 -39.89
C GLU A 166 55.51 7.13 -39.33
N GLU A 167 54.57 6.58 -40.11
CA GLU A 167 53.24 6.16 -39.64
C GLU A 167 53.36 5.19 -38.43
N LYS A 168 54.26 4.21 -38.52
CA LYS A 168 54.57 3.29 -37.40
C LYS A 168 55.11 4.02 -36.16
N LYS A 169 55.86 5.11 -36.34
CA LYS A 169 56.46 5.91 -35.27
C LYS A 169 55.43 6.82 -34.60
N GLU A 170 54.48 7.37 -35.36
CA GLU A 170 53.31 8.08 -34.84
C GLU A 170 52.43 7.13 -34.02
N ILE A 171 52.04 5.97 -34.59
CA ILE A 171 51.24 4.94 -33.89
C ILE A 171 51.95 4.43 -32.62
N ALA A 172 53.29 4.29 -32.63
CA ALA A 172 54.05 3.93 -31.44
C ALA A 172 54.03 5.03 -30.36
N ALA A 173 54.09 6.31 -30.74
CA ALA A 173 53.98 7.43 -29.81
C ALA A 173 52.56 7.54 -29.20
N GLU A 174 51.51 7.29 -29.99
CA GLU A 174 50.13 7.21 -29.49
C GLU A 174 49.94 6.02 -28.54
N ARG A 175 50.46 4.83 -28.90
CA ARG A 175 50.48 3.66 -28.01
C ARG A 175 51.16 3.98 -26.68
N ASP A 176 52.31 4.66 -26.70
CA ASP A 176 53.08 4.98 -25.50
C ASP A 176 52.44 6.08 -24.65
N LYS A 177 51.62 6.96 -25.26
CA LYS A 177 50.76 7.90 -24.55
C LYS A 177 49.60 7.17 -23.85
N LEU A 178 48.87 6.33 -24.59
CA LEU A 178 47.75 5.55 -24.04
C LEU A 178 48.22 4.59 -22.94
N ALA A 179 49.38 3.93 -23.11
CA ALA A 179 49.97 3.03 -22.13
C ALA A 179 50.43 3.73 -20.83
N LYS A 180 50.60 5.06 -20.84
CA LYS A 180 50.83 5.88 -19.62
C LYS A 180 49.51 6.32 -18.98
N GLN A 181 48.48 6.60 -19.78
CA GLN A 181 47.17 6.99 -19.26
C GLN A 181 46.42 5.83 -18.58
N VAL A 182 46.63 4.57 -19.01
CA VAL A 182 46.04 3.38 -18.36
C VAL A 182 46.39 3.28 -16.86
N PRO A 183 47.67 3.24 -16.43
CA PRO A 183 48.01 3.17 -15.01
C PRO A 183 47.62 4.43 -14.23
N GLU A 184 47.64 5.61 -14.86
CA GLU A 184 47.16 6.86 -14.24
C GLU A 184 45.66 6.79 -13.91
N LEU A 185 44.83 6.33 -14.85
CA LEU A 185 43.39 6.13 -14.65
C LEU A 185 43.10 4.98 -13.66
N GLN A 186 43.93 3.94 -13.63
CA GLN A 186 43.83 2.87 -12.64
C GLN A 186 44.12 3.37 -11.23
N GLN A 187 45.16 4.20 -11.05
CA GLN A 187 45.49 4.82 -9.77
C GLN A 187 44.39 5.78 -9.31
N GLN A 188 43.85 6.61 -10.22
CA GLN A 188 42.71 7.49 -9.92
C GLN A 188 41.48 6.68 -9.47
N LEU A 189 41.15 5.59 -10.18
CA LEU A 189 40.07 4.68 -9.79
C LEU A 189 40.31 4.03 -8.42
N GLU A 190 41.54 3.61 -8.12
CA GLU A 190 41.89 3.06 -6.79
C GLU A 190 41.72 4.10 -5.68
N THR A 191 42.14 5.35 -5.90
CA THR A 191 41.94 6.43 -4.91
C THR A 191 40.47 6.79 -4.69
N GLU A 192 39.65 6.81 -5.75
CA GLU A 192 38.20 7.06 -5.63
C GLU A 192 37.45 5.88 -5.00
N LEU A 193 37.87 4.65 -5.25
CA LEU A 193 37.33 3.46 -4.56
C LEU A 193 37.63 3.50 -3.06
N LEU A 194 38.86 3.86 -2.67
CA LEU A 194 39.25 4.00 -1.27
C LEU A 194 38.45 5.13 -0.59
N ALA A 195 38.39 6.31 -1.21
CA ALA A 195 37.62 7.45 -0.71
C ALA A 195 36.12 7.12 -0.58
N ARG A 196 35.54 6.37 -1.53
CA ARG A 196 34.17 5.84 -1.43
C ARG A 196 34.02 4.92 -0.23
N THR A 197 34.94 3.97 0.01
CA THR A 197 34.83 3.07 1.16
C THR A 197 34.93 3.79 2.50
N ASP A 198 35.77 4.82 2.61
CA ASP A 198 35.86 5.65 3.82
C ASP A 198 34.57 6.45 4.06
N LEU A 199 33.95 6.97 3.00
CA LEU A 199 32.66 7.65 3.09
C LEU A 199 31.52 6.69 3.45
N GLU A 200 31.51 5.46 2.93
CA GLU A 200 30.53 4.42 3.28
C GLU A 200 30.69 3.97 4.74
N ASN A 201 31.92 3.73 5.20
CA ASN A 201 32.24 3.45 6.59
C ASN A 201 31.75 4.57 7.53
N ARG A 202 32.10 5.83 7.21
CA ARG A 202 31.66 7.00 7.99
C ARG A 202 30.13 7.17 7.98
N ASN A 203 29.47 6.82 6.88
CA ASN A 203 28.01 6.85 6.79
C ASN A 203 27.36 5.78 7.68
N MET A 204 27.98 4.60 7.82
CA MET A 204 27.52 3.56 8.74
C MET A 204 27.69 3.98 10.21
N THR A 205 28.85 4.51 10.61
CA THR A 205 29.06 5.04 11.98
C THR A 205 28.03 6.13 12.32
N LEU A 206 27.73 7.05 11.39
CA LEU A 206 26.72 8.09 11.61
C LEU A 206 25.28 7.54 11.71
N LYS A 207 24.94 6.44 11.02
CA LYS A 207 23.66 5.73 11.19
C LYS A 207 23.56 5.04 12.56
N GLU A 208 24.65 4.42 13.00
CA GLU A 208 24.75 3.76 14.31
C GLU A 208 24.64 4.78 15.45
N GLU A 209 25.36 5.91 15.37
CA GLU A 209 25.18 7.05 16.27
C GLU A 209 23.75 7.58 16.31
N LEU A 210 23.11 7.75 15.14
CA LEU A 210 21.74 8.24 15.04
C LEU A 210 20.75 7.26 15.69
N SER A 211 20.89 5.95 15.42
CA SER A 211 20.07 4.90 16.04
C SER A 211 20.28 4.84 17.56
N PHE A 212 21.52 4.96 18.04
CA PHE A 212 21.82 5.04 19.47
C PHE A 212 21.16 6.26 20.12
N LYS A 213 21.28 7.45 19.51
CA LYS A 213 20.65 8.69 19.99
C LYS A 213 19.12 8.59 19.98
N GLN A 214 18.52 8.00 18.94
CA GLN A 214 17.08 7.73 18.89
C GLN A 214 16.63 6.80 20.03
N GLN A 215 17.33 5.68 20.26
CA GLN A 215 17.01 4.79 21.38
C GLN A 215 17.24 5.44 22.75
N MET A 216 18.20 6.35 22.89
CA MET A 216 18.40 7.10 24.14
C MET A 216 17.24 8.05 24.40
N TYR A 217 16.88 8.91 23.44
CA TYR A 217 15.73 9.80 23.57
C TYR A 217 14.42 9.03 23.76
N GLU A 218 14.26 7.85 23.15
CA GLU A 218 13.09 7.00 23.39
C GLU A 218 13.06 6.46 24.83
N ARG A 219 14.20 6.00 25.38
CA ARG A 219 14.31 5.61 26.79
C ARG A 219 14.02 6.77 27.73
N GLU A 220 14.67 7.93 27.55
CA GLU A 220 14.42 9.14 28.34
C GLU A 220 12.93 9.55 28.30
N MET A 221 12.30 9.51 27.12
CA MET A 221 10.88 9.80 26.98
C MET A 221 9.97 8.76 27.65
N THR A 222 10.35 7.47 27.68
CA THR A 222 9.62 6.46 28.47
C THR A 222 9.83 6.64 29.98
N GLU A 223 11.02 7.02 30.41
CA GLU A 223 11.33 7.26 31.83
C GLU A 223 10.59 8.50 32.35
N VAL A 224 10.62 9.62 31.62
CA VAL A 224 9.84 10.84 31.97
C VAL A 224 8.34 10.55 32.01
N ARG A 225 7.80 9.75 31.08
CA ARG A 225 6.40 9.31 31.12
C ARG A 225 6.11 8.42 32.33
N SER A 226 7.00 7.48 32.66
CA SER A 226 6.87 6.60 33.82
C SER A 226 6.90 7.39 35.12
N ASN A 227 7.87 8.29 35.29
CA ASN A 227 8.01 9.14 36.47
C ASN A 227 6.80 10.06 36.64
N LYS A 228 6.27 10.63 35.54
CA LYS A 228 5.02 11.43 35.59
C LYS A 228 3.79 10.57 35.93
N GLN A 229 3.73 9.33 35.45
CA GLN A 229 2.64 8.40 35.78
C GLN A 229 2.67 7.96 37.26
N VAL A 230 3.87 7.79 37.83
CA VAL A 230 4.05 7.56 39.28
C VAL A 230 3.64 8.81 40.06
N GLU A 231 4.10 10.01 39.67
CA GLU A 231 3.71 11.27 40.33
C GLU A 231 2.19 11.48 40.33
N ILE A 232 1.51 11.21 39.21
CA ILE A 232 0.05 11.25 39.12
C ILE A 232 -0.57 10.21 40.08
N SER A 233 -0.09 8.97 40.07
CA SER A 233 -0.60 7.91 40.95
C SER A 233 -0.37 8.19 42.44
N GLU A 234 0.71 8.90 42.80
CA GLU A 234 0.95 9.37 44.16
C GLU A 234 0.02 10.52 44.54
N ILE A 235 -0.24 11.47 43.63
CA ILE A 235 -1.19 12.56 43.86
C ILE A 235 -2.61 12.00 44.04
N ASP A 236 -3.04 11.09 43.16
CA ASP A 236 -4.34 10.42 43.25
C ASP A 236 -4.45 9.58 44.54
N GLY A 237 -3.38 8.87 44.92
CA GLY A 237 -3.33 8.10 46.17
C GLY A 237 -3.45 8.98 47.41
N ARG A 238 -2.67 10.08 47.50
CA ARG A 238 -2.76 11.07 48.60
C ARG A 238 -4.12 11.77 48.63
N LEU A 239 -4.71 12.04 47.47
CA LEU A 239 -6.05 12.63 47.35
C LEU A 239 -7.13 11.66 47.84
N GLN A 240 -7.06 10.39 47.46
CA GLN A 240 -7.93 9.33 47.95
C GLN A 240 -7.80 9.15 49.47
N GLU A 241 -6.58 9.12 49.99
CA GLU A 241 -6.31 9.05 51.44
C GLU A 241 -6.91 10.26 52.17
N HIS A 242 -6.73 11.49 51.64
CA HIS A 242 -7.30 12.69 52.24
C HIS A 242 -8.84 12.71 52.19
N TYR A 243 -9.47 12.18 51.13
CA TYR A 243 -10.92 11.99 51.08
C TYR A 243 -11.41 10.93 52.06
N GLN A 244 -10.71 9.79 52.16
CA GLN A 244 -11.03 8.72 53.10
C GLN A 244 -10.89 9.19 54.55
N ALA A 245 -9.80 9.89 54.89
CA ALA A 245 -9.59 10.47 56.20
C ALA A 245 -10.69 11.48 56.54
N ARG A 246 -11.03 12.40 55.61
CA ARG A 246 -12.11 13.38 55.85
C ARG A 246 -13.48 12.72 56.01
N LEU A 247 -13.78 11.68 55.25
CA LEU A 247 -15.00 10.88 55.40
C LEU A 247 -15.02 10.12 56.73
N GLN A 248 -13.89 9.58 57.17
CA GLN A 248 -13.77 8.92 58.47
C GLN A 248 -13.95 9.91 59.61
N THR A 249 -13.38 11.12 59.51
CA THR A 249 -13.60 12.20 60.49
C THR A 249 -15.07 12.59 60.56
N THR A 250 -15.75 12.88 59.44
CA THR A 250 -17.16 13.27 59.50
C THR A 250 -18.10 12.14 59.92
N LEU A 251 -17.77 10.88 59.63
CA LEU A 251 -18.48 9.72 60.17
C LEU A 251 -18.24 9.53 61.67
N GLN A 252 -17.07 9.89 62.20
CA GLN A 252 -16.81 9.87 63.63
C GLN A 252 -17.49 11.05 64.33
N GLU A 253 -17.39 12.27 63.82
CA GLU A 253 -18.13 13.44 64.32
C GLU A 253 -19.64 13.18 64.38
N LEU A 254 -20.21 12.49 63.38
CA LEU A 254 -21.62 12.09 63.37
C LEU A 254 -21.94 11.03 64.44
N ARG A 255 -21.03 10.08 64.70
CA ARG A 255 -21.17 9.11 65.80
C ARG A 255 -21.10 9.80 67.15
N ASP A 256 -20.12 10.67 67.35
CA ASP A 256 -19.90 11.42 68.59
C ASP A 256 -21.11 12.33 68.88
N GLN A 257 -21.72 12.93 67.83
CA GLN A 257 -22.98 13.66 67.95
C GLN A 257 -24.16 12.76 68.37
N TYR A 258 -24.33 11.59 67.76
CA TYR A 258 -25.39 10.65 68.17
C TYR A 258 -25.16 10.07 69.57
N GLU A 259 -23.92 9.75 69.95
CA GLU A 259 -23.58 9.26 71.28
C GLU A 259 -23.76 10.34 72.34
N SER A 260 -23.40 11.60 72.03
CA SER A 260 -23.71 12.76 72.88
C SER A 260 -25.22 13.00 73.00
N GLN A 261 -26.00 12.84 71.92
CA GLN A 261 -27.46 12.97 71.95
C GLN A 261 -28.13 11.84 72.77
N ILE A 262 -27.64 10.61 72.64
CA ILE A 262 -28.10 9.46 73.44
C ILE A 262 -27.75 9.67 74.92
N GLN A 263 -26.53 10.16 75.22
CA GLN A 263 -26.11 10.45 76.59
C GLN A 263 -26.91 11.62 77.19
N GLN A 264 -27.15 12.71 76.44
CA GLN A 264 -28.04 13.79 76.87
C GLN A 264 -29.46 13.29 77.15
N SER A 265 -30.05 12.49 76.25
CA SER A 265 -31.38 11.91 76.45
C SER A 265 -31.42 10.95 77.65
N ARG A 266 -30.33 10.21 77.91
CA ARG A 266 -30.16 9.39 79.11
C ARG A 266 -30.08 10.25 80.38
N ASP A 267 -29.29 11.30 80.37
CA ASP A 267 -29.09 12.20 81.51
C ASP A 267 -30.37 13.00 81.82
N GLU A 268 -31.13 13.41 80.81
CA GLU A 268 -32.48 13.97 80.94
C GLU A 268 -33.45 12.96 81.59
N VAL A 269 -33.46 11.72 81.11
CA VAL A 269 -34.31 10.65 81.67
C VAL A 269 -33.90 10.30 83.10
N GLU A 270 -32.60 10.24 83.39
CA GLU A 270 -32.10 9.99 84.74
C GLU A 270 -32.44 11.17 85.68
N ALA A 271 -32.26 12.42 85.23
CA ALA A 271 -32.68 13.60 85.98
C ALA A 271 -34.19 13.63 86.21
N LEU A 272 -35.03 13.22 85.25
CA LEU A 272 -36.47 13.08 85.44
C LEU A 272 -36.81 12.01 86.49
N TYR A 273 -36.12 10.87 86.49
CA TYR A 273 -36.29 9.84 87.53
C TYR A 273 -35.78 10.29 88.90
N GLN A 274 -34.60 10.90 88.99
CA GLN A 274 -34.03 11.45 90.23
C GLN A 274 -34.96 12.51 90.83
N ASN A 275 -35.40 13.48 90.01
CA ASN A 275 -36.41 14.46 90.43
C ASN A 275 -37.69 13.75 90.89
N LYS A 276 -38.16 12.71 90.19
CA LYS A 276 -39.39 12.02 90.60
C LYS A 276 -39.26 11.20 91.89
N VAL A 277 -38.09 10.66 92.16
CA VAL A 277 -37.75 10.01 93.45
C VAL A 277 -37.70 11.06 94.56
N GLN A 278 -37.03 12.20 94.36
CA GLN A 278 -37.00 13.32 95.31
C GLN A 278 -38.41 13.84 95.65
N ASP A 279 -39.25 14.00 94.63
CA ASP A 279 -40.66 14.41 94.71
C ASP A 279 -41.48 13.45 95.61
N LEU A 280 -41.26 12.13 95.44
CA LEU A 280 -41.88 11.08 96.23
C LEU A 280 -41.31 11.01 97.64
N GLU A 281 -40.00 11.17 97.82
CA GLU A 281 -39.35 11.27 99.12
C GLU A 281 -39.89 12.46 99.93
N ASP A 282 -40.04 13.62 99.31
CA ASP A 282 -40.50 14.83 100.01
C ASP A 282 -42.01 14.79 100.28
N GLN A 283 -42.79 14.08 99.44
CA GLN A 283 -44.15 13.67 99.80
C GLN A 283 -44.17 12.70 100.99
N MET A 284 -43.27 11.70 101.03
CA MET A 284 -43.16 10.75 102.15
C MET A 284 -42.66 11.42 103.45
N LYS A 285 -41.77 12.43 103.36
CA LYS A 285 -41.34 13.28 104.50
C LYS A 285 -42.52 14.11 105.02
N LYS A 286 -43.34 14.70 104.13
CA LYS A 286 -44.58 15.43 104.49
C LYS A 286 -45.65 14.52 105.11
N GLN A 287 -45.85 13.33 104.56
CA GLN A 287 -46.71 12.29 105.15
C GLN A 287 -46.22 11.90 106.55
N ARG A 288 -44.91 11.71 106.72
CA ARG A 288 -44.29 11.33 108.00
C ARG A 288 -44.34 12.45 109.05
N SER A 289 -44.17 13.72 108.66
CA SER A 289 -44.31 14.85 109.59
C SER A 289 -45.77 15.11 109.97
N ALA A 290 -46.72 14.99 109.03
CA ALA A 290 -48.15 15.02 109.34
C ALA A 290 -48.56 13.88 110.29
N ALA A 291 -48.10 12.65 110.03
CA ALA A 291 -48.32 11.51 110.93
C ALA A 291 -47.71 11.73 112.32
N SER A 292 -46.53 12.37 112.42
CA SER A 292 -45.92 12.75 113.69
C SER A 292 -46.78 13.79 114.43
N SER A 293 -47.28 14.81 113.72
CA SER A 293 -48.18 15.84 114.29
C SER A 293 -49.45 15.22 114.85
N HIS A 294 -50.10 14.32 114.09
CA HIS A 294 -51.29 13.60 114.57
C HIS A 294 -50.99 12.67 115.75
N TYR A 295 -49.79 12.09 115.83
CA TYR A 295 -49.37 11.29 116.99
C TYR A 295 -49.21 12.17 118.25
N GLU A 296 -48.69 13.38 118.08
CA GLU A 296 -48.55 14.37 119.16
C GLU A 296 -49.90 14.96 119.60
N GLU A 297 -50.83 15.20 118.67
CA GLU A 297 -52.24 15.53 118.95
C GLU A 297 -52.94 14.41 119.76
N VAL A 298 -52.67 13.14 119.46
CA VAL A 298 -53.19 11.99 120.22
C VAL A 298 -52.61 11.93 121.63
N ILE A 299 -51.35 12.35 121.83
CA ILE A 299 -50.74 12.47 123.17
C ILE A 299 -51.39 13.62 123.95
N GLN A 300 -51.55 14.81 123.35
CA GLN A 300 -52.18 15.96 124.01
C GLN A 300 -53.65 15.72 124.36
N THR A 301 -54.42 15.06 123.48
CA THR A 301 -55.83 14.73 123.76
C THR A 301 -55.96 13.68 124.86
N ARG A 302 -55.07 12.67 124.93
CA ARG A 302 -55.00 11.75 126.08
C ARG A 302 -54.67 12.45 127.40
N ALA A 303 -53.76 13.43 127.39
CA ALA A 303 -53.46 14.22 128.58
C ALA A 303 -54.69 15.00 129.08
N ARG A 304 -55.41 15.69 128.19
CA ARG A 304 -56.65 16.42 128.52
C ARG A 304 -57.77 15.50 129.02
N LEU A 305 -57.86 14.27 128.50
CA LEU A 305 -58.83 13.28 128.96
C LEU A 305 -58.59 12.85 130.42
N ASN A 306 -57.32 12.63 130.79
CA ASN A 306 -56.97 12.27 132.17
C ASN A 306 -57.28 13.41 133.16
N ASP A 307 -56.98 14.65 132.78
CA ASP A 307 -57.28 15.85 133.57
C ASP A 307 -58.79 16.03 133.81
N CYS A 308 -59.61 15.77 132.78
CA CYS A 308 -61.07 15.79 132.87
C CYS A 308 -61.62 14.67 133.78
N ASN A 309 -61.05 13.45 133.70
CA ASN A 309 -61.43 12.32 134.55
C ASN A 309 -61.12 12.58 136.04
N LEU A 310 -60.00 13.24 136.36
CA LEU A 310 -59.70 13.66 137.74
C LEU A 310 -60.77 14.64 138.26
N LYS A 311 -61.17 15.62 137.44
CA LYS A 311 -62.21 16.60 137.80
C LYS A 311 -63.60 15.98 137.97
N LEU A 312 -63.92 14.93 137.21
CA LEU A 312 -65.15 14.17 137.39
C LEU A 312 -65.20 13.48 138.76
N SER A 313 -64.11 12.81 139.15
CA SER A 313 -64.01 12.07 140.41
C SER A 313 -64.15 12.97 141.65
N GLU A 314 -63.56 14.17 141.63
CA GLU A 314 -63.75 15.16 142.70
C GLU A 314 -65.24 15.51 142.89
N LEU A 315 -65.93 15.82 141.78
CA LEU A 315 -67.34 16.23 141.81
C LEU A 315 -68.28 15.10 142.25
N GLU A 316 -68.00 13.85 141.87
CA GLU A 316 -68.76 12.68 142.32
C GLU A 316 -68.66 12.48 143.85
N SER A 317 -67.47 12.67 144.43
CA SER A 317 -67.26 12.57 145.89
C SER A 317 -68.07 13.60 146.69
N ALA A 318 -68.10 14.85 146.22
CA ALA A 318 -68.88 15.92 146.84
C ALA A 318 -70.40 15.67 146.74
N ASN A 319 -70.85 15.13 145.60
CA ASN A 319 -72.25 14.80 145.34
C ASN A 319 -72.75 13.68 146.28
N ALA A 320 -71.91 12.67 146.55
CA ALA A 320 -72.21 11.62 147.51
C ALA A 320 -72.36 12.16 148.95
N HIS A 321 -71.48 13.08 149.37
CA HIS A 321 -71.53 13.66 150.72
C HIS A 321 -72.80 14.48 150.96
N LEU A 322 -73.22 15.30 149.99
CA LEU A 322 -74.46 16.08 150.06
C LEU A 322 -75.72 15.18 150.13
N LYS A 323 -75.77 14.09 149.37
CA LYS A 323 -76.90 13.13 149.40
C LYS A 323 -77.08 12.47 150.77
N SER A 324 -75.98 12.15 151.46
CA SER A 324 -76.06 11.58 152.82
C SER A 324 -76.71 12.53 153.82
N ARG A 325 -76.48 13.85 153.69
CA ARG A 325 -77.03 14.87 154.60
C ARG A 325 -78.53 15.12 154.38
N ILE A 326 -79.03 14.94 153.16
CA ILE A 326 -80.46 15.05 152.83
C ILE A 326 -81.25 13.91 153.49
N ALA A 327 -80.79 12.66 153.31
CA ALA A 327 -81.45 11.46 153.83
C ALA A 327 -81.48 11.34 155.37
N GLU A 328 -80.71 12.18 156.07
CA GLU A 328 -80.74 12.34 157.53
C GLU A 328 -81.85 13.29 157.97
N LEU A 329 -81.98 14.46 157.32
CA LEU A 329 -82.99 15.47 157.62
C LEU A 329 -84.42 14.98 157.29
N GLU A 330 -84.58 14.21 156.22
CA GLU A 330 -85.88 13.66 155.81
C GLU A 330 -86.46 12.69 156.85
N ARG A 331 -85.62 11.92 157.56
CA ARG A 331 -86.09 10.98 158.61
C ARG A 331 -86.72 11.66 159.80
N ASN A 332 -86.19 12.82 160.21
CA ASN A 332 -86.75 13.58 161.33
C ASN A 332 -88.12 14.16 160.96
N MET A 333 -88.26 14.70 159.74
CA MET A 333 -89.51 15.25 159.22
C MET A 333 -90.64 14.20 159.12
N GLU A 334 -90.30 12.96 158.76
CA GLU A 334 -91.29 11.89 158.64
C GLU A 334 -91.81 11.40 160.01
N SER A 335 -90.94 11.41 161.03
CA SER A 335 -91.27 11.01 162.41
C SER A 335 -92.39 11.88 163.02
N GLU A 336 -92.29 13.21 162.90
CA GLU A 336 -93.31 14.13 163.44
C GLU A 336 -94.65 14.03 162.67
N ARG A 337 -94.59 13.85 161.34
CA ARG A 337 -95.79 13.68 160.50
C ARG A 337 -96.57 12.41 160.86
N ALA A 338 -95.87 11.31 161.11
CA ALA A 338 -96.49 10.04 161.51
C ALA A 338 -97.25 10.14 162.85
N ALA A 339 -96.80 11.00 163.77
CA ALA A 339 -97.49 11.24 165.04
C ALA A 339 -98.82 12.00 164.84
N HIS A 340 -98.81 13.08 164.06
CA HIS A 340 -100.01 13.89 163.80
C HIS A 340 -101.09 13.14 162.99
N ALA A 341 -100.69 12.24 162.08
CA ALA A 341 -101.63 11.51 161.23
C ALA A 341 -102.58 10.57 162.02
N LYS A 342 -102.13 9.98 163.14
CA LYS A 342 -102.96 9.05 163.94
C LYS A 342 -104.13 9.75 164.62
N ALA A 343 -103.89 10.89 165.26
CA ALA A 343 -104.90 11.61 166.05
C ALA A 343 -106.12 12.10 165.23
N ILE A 344 -105.93 12.35 163.94
CA ILE A 344 -107.00 12.82 163.03
C ILE A 344 -107.90 11.65 162.59
N ASN A 345 -107.33 10.45 162.44
CA ASN A 345 -108.04 9.32 161.81
C ASN A 345 -109.09 8.70 162.75
N GLU A 346 -108.81 8.61 164.05
CA GLU A 346 -109.72 8.03 165.05
C GLU A 346 -111.00 8.85 165.24
N ALA A 347 -110.92 10.19 165.14
CA ALA A 347 -112.09 11.07 165.26
C ALA A 347 -113.03 11.02 164.04
N SER A 348 -112.50 10.75 162.85
CA SER A 348 -113.27 10.78 161.59
C SER A 348 -114.23 9.59 161.43
N VAL A 349 -113.82 8.40 161.89
CA VAL A 349 -114.57 7.14 161.70
C VAL A 349 -115.93 7.15 162.37
N VAL A 350 -116.07 7.80 163.53
CA VAL A 350 -117.32 7.83 164.32
C VAL A 350 -118.43 8.60 163.61
N TYR A 351 -118.11 9.71 162.94
CA TYR A 351 -119.11 10.60 162.34
C TYR A 351 -119.78 10.04 161.07
N SER A 352 -119.12 9.13 160.36
CA SER A 352 -119.64 8.54 159.11
C SER A 352 -120.72 7.47 159.36
N ALA A 353 -120.61 6.73 160.47
CA ALA A 353 -121.40 5.52 160.71
C ALA A 353 -122.90 5.75 160.91
N MET A 354 -123.31 6.90 161.47
CA MET A 354 -124.72 7.17 161.79
C MET A 354 -125.55 7.62 160.57
N GLY A 355 -124.94 8.27 159.57
CA GLY A 355 -125.67 8.86 158.45
C GLY A 355 -126.26 7.87 157.44
N GLN A 356 -125.83 6.60 157.47
CA GLN A 356 -126.18 5.60 156.45
C GLN A 356 -127.35 4.67 156.86
N GLY A 357 -127.84 4.76 158.10
CA GLY A 357 -129.01 3.99 158.55
C GLY A 357 -130.33 4.51 157.97
N GLU A 358 -130.57 5.82 158.10
CA GLU A 358 -131.85 6.47 157.78
C GLU A 358 -132.25 6.34 156.29
N ILE A 359 -131.25 6.36 155.40
CA ILE A 359 -131.43 6.34 153.94
C ILE A 359 -131.98 4.99 153.44
N ASN A 360 -131.65 3.88 154.12
CA ASN A 360 -132.08 2.55 153.67
C ASN A 360 -133.54 2.25 154.05
N ARG A 361 -133.98 2.65 155.24
CA ARG A 361 -135.36 2.43 155.72
C ARG A 361 -136.42 3.08 154.80
N LEU A 362 -136.11 4.24 154.23
CA LEU A 362 -136.98 4.96 153.29
C LEU A 362 -137.05 4.33 151.89
N ARG A 363 -136.23 3.31 151.58
CA ARG A 363 -136.31 2.55 150.33
C ARG A 363 -137.22 1.32 150.44
N GLU A 364 -137.20 0.64 151.59
CA GLU A 364 -138.01 -0.56 151.85
C GLU A 364 -139.52 -0.29 151.70
N GLN A 365 -140.00 0.81 152.28
CA GLN A 365 -141.42 1.20 152.27
C GLN A 365 -141.96 1.54 150.88
N MET A 366 -141.08 1.77 149.90
CA MET A 366 -141.43 2.10 148.52
C MET A 366 -141.64 0.85 147.66
N ALA A 367 -141.05 -0.28 148.02
CA ALA A 367 -141.12 -1.53 147.24
C ALA A 367 -142.44 -2.29 147.46
N VAL A 368 -142.97 -2.31 148.69
CA VAL A 368 -144.27 -2.92 149.03
C VAL A 368 -145.38 -2.34 148.15
N GLN A 369 -145.36 -1.01 148.00
CA GLN A 369 -146.32 -0.21 147.27
C GLN A 369 -146.42 -0.56 145.77
N LEU A 370 -145.35 -1.09 145.16
CA LEU A 370 -145.32 -1.55 143.77
C LEU A 370 -146.04 -2.88 143.54
N GLN A 371 -145.92 -3.83 144.47
CA GLN A 371 -146.42 -5.20 144.28
C GLN A 371 -147.95 -5.26 144.43
N ASP A 372 -148.44 -4.58 145.45
CA ASP A 372 -149.83 -4.26 145.73
C ASP A 372 -150.66 -3.85 144.49
N TYR A 373 -150.08 -3.11 143.52
CA TYR A 373 -150.78 -2.71 142.27
C TYR A 373 -150.98 -3.86 141.29
N GLN A 374 -150.19 -4.93 141.40
CA GLN A 374 -150.32 -6.13 140.58
C GLN A 374 -151.48 -6.99 141.09
N ASP A 375 -151.60 -7.17 142.41
CA ASP A 375 -152.69 -7.92 143.04
C ASP A 375 -154.07 -7.30 142.72
N LEU A 376 -154.15 -5.96 142.64
CA LEU A 376 -155.36 -5.24 142.22
C LEU A 376 -155.79 -5.56 140.77
N MET A 377 -154.88 -6.02 139.90
CA MET A 377 -155.21 -6.29 138.50
C MET A 377 -155.93 -7.64 138.30
N ASP A 378 -155.59 -8.67 139.08
CA ASP A 378 -156.18 -10.01 138.94
C ASP A 378 -157.32 -10.29 139.94
N ILE A 379 -157.40 -9.58 141.06
CA ILE A 379 -158.70 -9.42 141.77
C ILE A 379 -159.75 -8.79 140.83
N ARG A 380 -159.29 -8.05 139.81
CA ARG A 380 -160.09 -7.43 138.76
C ARG A 380 -160.18 -8.27 137.45
N THR A 381 -159.64 -9.49 137.43
CA THR A 381 -160.13 -10.59 136.56
C THR A 381 -161.12 -11.53 137.28
N ALA A 382 -161.36 -11.26 138.58
CA ALA A 382 -162.70 -11.01 139.12
C ALA A 382 -163.60 -12.27 139.34
N LEU A 383 -164.74 -12.24 140.04
CA LEU A 383 -165.82 -11.22 140.15
C LEU A 383 -166.50 -10.88 138.80
N ASP A 384 -165.89 -11.22 137.66
CA ASP A 384 -166.44 -11.27 136.31
C ASP A 384 -166.52 -12.76 135.90
N MET A 385 -167.56 -13.52 136.23
CA MET A 385 -168.78 -13.12 136.95
C MET A 385 -169.21 -14.19 137.98
N GLU A 386 -168.63 -15.39 137.90
CA GLU A 386 -169.49 -16.53 137.58
C GLU A 386 -169.54 -17.68 138.61
N ILE A 387 -169.01 -17.41 139.80
CA ILE A 387 -169.70 -17.78 141.03
C ILE A 387 -169.94 -16.45 141.78
N SER A 388 -170.93 -15.62 141.46
CA SER A 388 -172.33 -15.85 141.04
C SER A 388 -173.08 -16.89 141.84
N ALA A 389 -174.30 -16.53 142.27
CA ALA A 389 -175.27 -17.35 142.99
C ALA A 389 -174.83 -17.94 144.35
N TYR A 390 -173.53 -18.09 144.62
CA TYR A 390 -172.96 -18.48 145.91
C TYR A 390 -171.91 -17.45 146.33
N ARG A 391 -171.94 -16.84 147.50
CA ARG A 391 -172.87 -16.82 148.64
C ARG A 391 -172.49 -15.50 149.36
N LYS A 392 -173.29 -14.47 149.62
CA LYS A 392 -174.68 -14.41 150.16
C LYS A 392 -174.94 -15.38 151.32
N LEU A 393 -173.85 -15.86 151.94
CA LEU A 393 -173.73 -16.78 153.06
C LEU A 393 -172.19 -16.86 153.43
N LEU A 394 -171.54 -15.77 153.95
CA LEU A 394 -170.12 -15.53 154.46
C LEU A 394 -169.11 -14.58 153.60
N GLU A 395 -168.19 -13.71 154.18
CA GLU A 395 -166.87 -12.94 153.80
C GLU A 395 -166.61 -11.95 152.54
N GLY A 396 -165.56 -11.06 152.22
CA GLY A 396 -164.21 -10.44 152.69
C GLY A 396 -163.44 -9.37 151.68
N GLU A 397 -162.34 -8.56 151.99
CA GLU A 397 -161.73 -7.31 151.23
C GLU A 397 -160.15 -6.83 151.37
N GLU A 398 -159.44 -5.95 150.51
CA GLU A 398 -158.09 -5.12 150.70
C GLU A 398 -157.33 -4.25 149.50
N THR A 399 -156.07 -3.61 149.60
CA THR A 399 -154.93 -3.05 148.61
C THR A 399 -154.54 -1.46 148.41
N ARG A 400 -153.54 -0.68 147.73
CA ARG A 400 -152.22 -0.64 146.83
C ARG A 400 -151.53 0.73 146.21
N LEU A 401 -150.16 0.97 145.77
CA LEU A 401 -149.52 1.98 144.68
C LEU A 401 -147.91 2.33 144.16
N ASN A 402 -147.30 2.43 142.85
CA ASN A 402 -146.12 3.34 142.12
C ASN A 402 -144.72 2.99 141.18
N LEU A 403 -144.26 3.46 139.87
CA LEU A 403 -142.80 3.79 139.18
C LEU A 403 -142.19 3.52 137.61
N THR A 404 -140.96 4.01 136.99
CA THR A 404 -140.29 3.83 135.50
C THR A 404 -138.79 4.42 134.89
N PRO A 405 -138.11 4.11 133.63
CA PRO A 405 -136.65 4.43 132.94
C PRO A 405 -136.34 4.81 131.30
N SER A 406 -135.24 4.94 130.34
CA SER A 406 -133.67 5.06 129.93
C SER A 406 -133.08 5.35 128.35
N VAL A 407 -131.72 5.52 127.83
CA VAL A 407 -131.03 5.93 126.38
C VAL A 407 -129.42 5.60 125.91
N ALA A 408 -128.46 5.84 124.83
CA ALA A 408 -127.99 6.37 123.35
C ALA A 408 -126.37 6.10 122.81
N ALA A 409 -125.44 6.37 121.71
CA ALA A 409 -125.00 6.88 120.21
C ALA A 409 -123.37 6.68 119.66
N SER A 410 -122.47 6.97 118.54
CA SER A 410 -122.11 7.42 117.00
C SER A 410 -120.54 7.31 116.26
N THR A 411 -120.04 7.64 114.93
CA THR A 411 -118.56 7.52 114.18
C THR A 411 -118.06 8.02 112.60
N SER A 412 -116.74 8.10 111.97
CA SER A 412 -116.15 8.51 110.48
C SER A 412 -114.58 8.34 109.77
N GLN A 413 -114.06 8.68 108.44
CA GLN A 413 -112.58 8.58 107.69
C GLN A 413 -112.05 9.11 106.12
N SER A 414 -110.74 9.00 105.46
CA SER A 414 -110.09 9.49 104.01
C SER A 414 -108.58 9.00 103.34
N THR A 415 -107.64 9.20 102.21
CA THR A 415 -107.03 9.98 100.88
C THR A 415 -105.96 9.22 99.76
N ARG A 416 -104.95 9.47 98.70
CA ARG A 416 -104.00 10.41 97.72
C ARG A 416 -102.88 9.71 96.59
N ALA A 417 -101.90 9.99 95.52
CA ALA A 417 -101.22 10.83 94.27
C ALA A 417 -99.87 10.21 93.37
N GLY A 418 -98.98 10.44 92.21
CA GLY A 418 -98.44 11.23 90.87
C GLY A 418 -97.05 10.84 89.88
N THR A 419 -96.52 11.39 88.61
CA THR A 419 -95.34 10.92 87.51
C THR A 419 -94.47 11.77 86.26
N PRO A 420 -93.37 11.34 85.36
CA PRO A 420 -92.32 12.04 84.29
C PRO A 420 -91.59 11.52 82.79
N SER A 421 -90.56 12.14 81.93
CA SER A 421 -89.88 11.77 80.45
C SER A 421 -88.42 12.33 79.65
N ARG A 422 -87.85 12.06 78.31
CA ARG A 422 -86.42 12.36 77.49
C ARG A 422 -86.04 12.47 75.78
N ARG A 423 -84.75 12.49 75.06
CA ARG A 423 -84.22 12.92 73.52
C ARG A 423 -82.80 12.47 72.61
N THR A 424 -82.37 12.83 71.24
CA THR A 424 -81.24 12.31 70.12
C THR A 424 -80.33 13.14 68.87
N PRO A 425 -79.39 12.64 67.84
CA PRO A 425 -78.21 13.25 66.82
C PRO A 425 -77.80 12.98 65.13
N THR A 426 -76.57 13.27 64.37
CA THR A 426 -76.08 13.20 62.76
C THR A 426 -74.47 13.21 62.15
N ARG A 427 -73.64 13.29 60.92
CA ARG A 427 -73.37 13.50 59.28
C ARG A 427 -71.85 13.11 58.52
N ALA A 428 -71.05 13.22 57.28
CA ALA A 428 -70.69 13.66 55.72
C ALA A 428 -69.34 13.00 54.83
N LEU A 429 -68.52 13.13 53.61
CA LEU A 429 -68.00 13.80 52.17
C LEU A 429 -66.94 12.97 51.07
N LYS A 430 -66.04 13.11 49.88
CA LYS A 430 -65.25 13.96 48.68
C LYS A 430 -64.20 13.29 47.44
N ARG A 431 -63.78 13.73 46.09
CA ARG A 431 -62.59 13.26 45.00
C ARG A 431 -62.16 13.86 43.41
N LYS A 432 -61.06 13.49 42.49
CA LYS A 432 -60.52 13.86 40.94
C LYS A 432 -59.32 12.99 40.06
N ARG A 433 -58.53 12.99 38.81
CA ARG A 433 -57.97 13.62 37.37
C ARG A 433 -57.18 12.61 36.22
N THR A 434 -56.40 12.59 34.96
CA THR A 434 -55.57 13.25 33.69
C THR A 434 -55.21 12.37 32.25
N MET A 435 -54.38 12.35 31.04
CA MET A 435 -53.09 12.78 30.10
C MET A 435 -52.92 12.51 28.39
N LEU A 436 -51.76 12.61 27.50
CA LEU A 436 -51.47 12.51 25.87
C LEU A 436 -49.91 12.37 25.13
N GLU A 437 -49.22 12.29 23.82
CA GLU A 437 -49.14 12.09 22.18
C GLU A 437 -47.62 11.93 21.36
N GLU A 438 -46.98 11.87 20.03
CA GLU A 438 -46.98 11.80 18.37
C GLU A 438 -45.58 11.67 17.32
N SER A 439 -45.50 11.37 15.88
CA SER A 439 -44.56 11.60 14.52
C SER A 439 -43.28 10.75 13.75
N SER A 440 -42.54 10.70 12.47
CA SER A 440 -42.27 11.05 10.87
C SER A 440 -40.98 10.33 9.98
N SER A 441 -40.27 10.31 8.68
CA SER A 441 -40.04 10.64 7.06
C SER A 441 -38.69 10.00 6.18
N TYR A 442 -38.00 10.01 4.87
CA TYR A 442 -37.90 10.26 3.24
C TYR A 442 -36.57 9.80 2.20
N SER A 443 -36.38 9.85 0.74
CA SER A 443 -35.13 9.41 -0.29
C SER A 443 -34.91 9.61 -2.01
N LEU A 444 -33.74 9.34 -2.87
CA LEU A 444 -33.43 9.23 -4.49
C LEU A 444 -32.23 8.29 -5.15
N ALA A 445 -32.50 7.36 -6.13
CA ALA A 445 -31.67 6.53 -7.12
C ALA A 445 -30.63 5.43 -6.70
N ASP A 446 -30.94 4.14 -6.95
CA ASP A 446 -30.21 2.97 -6.39
C ASP A 446 -29.35 2.13 -7.37
N TYR A 447 -28.06 1.99 -7.04
CA TYR A 447 -27.30 0.73 -7.21
C TYR A 447 -27.23 0.05 -5.82
N VAL A 448 -27.39 -1.27 -5.74
CA VAL A 448 -27.23 -1.99 -4.47
C VAL A 448 -25.75 -2.27 -4.22
N THR A 449 -25.11 -1.40 -3.43
CA THR A 449 -23.73 -1.56 -2.96
C THR A 449 -23.71 -2.34 -1.64
N SER A 450 -23.25 -3.60 -1.66
CA SER A 450 -22.97 -4.37 -0.45
C SER A 450 -21.50 -4.17 -0.04
N ALA A 451 -21.26 -3.22 0.86
CA ALA A 451 -19.95 -2.97 1.46
C ALA A 451 -19.75 -3.83 2.73
N SER A 452 -18.62 -4.52 2.80
CA SER A 452 -18.17 -5.27 3.98
C SER A 452 -16.78 -4.79 4.39
N ALA A 453 -16.73 -3.95 5.42
CA ALA A 453 -15.50 -3.36 5.94
C ALA A 453 -14.88 -4.21 7.05
N LYS A 454 -13.63 -4.62 6.88
CA LYS A 454 -12.88 -5.40 7.89
C LYS A 454 -11.82 -4.55 8.61
N GLY A 455 -12.10 -3.27 8.79
CA GLY A 455 -11.18 -2.32 9.38
C GLY A 455 -11.74 -0.91 9.48
N ASP A 456 -10.87 -0.01 9.90
CA ASP A 456 -11.19 1.36 10.27
C ASP A 456 -11.41 2.26 9.05
N VAL A 457 -10.93 1.83 7.87
CA VAL A 457 -11.15 2.47 6.56
C VAL A 457 -11.98 1.56 5.66
N GLU A 458 -13.00 2.13 5.03
CA GLU A 458 -13.88 1.46 4.08
C GLU A 458 -13.95 2.15 2.72
N VAL A 459 -14.51 1.44 1.74
CA VAL A 459 -15.01 2.04 0.49
C VAL A 459 -16.43 2.55 0.78
N SER A 460 -16.61 3.87 0.84
CA SER A 460 -17.89 4.48 1.22
C SER A 460 -18.77 4.79 0.00
N GLU A 461 -18.16 5.11 -1.14
CA GLU A 461 -18.86 5.39 -2.41
C GLU A 461 -18.04 4.84 -3.58
N VAL A 462 -18.74 4.24 -4.55
CA VAL A 462 -18.21 3.90 -5.89
C VAL A 462 -19.12 4.61 -6.89
N ASP A 463 -18.54 5.47 -7.73
CA ASP A 463 -19.31 6.22 -8.72
C ASP A 463 -19.77 5.30 -9.87
N ALA A 464 -21.07 5.29 -10.13
CA ALA A 464 -21.71 4.44 -11.14
C ALA A 464 -21.26 4.72 -12.59
N GLU A 465 -20.60 5.85 -12.84
CA GLU A 465 -20.03 6.22 -14.14
C GLU A 465 -18.49 6.10 -14.17
N GLY A 466 -17.88 5.50 -13.13
CA GLY A 466 -16.43 5.28 -13.05
C GLY A 466 -15.61 6.56 -12.87
N LYS A 467 -16.22 7.66 -12.42
CA LYS A 467 -15.53 8.95 -12.23
C LYS A 467 -14.61 8.92 -11.01
N PHE A 468 -15.03 8.30 -9.91
CA PHE A 468 -14.25 8.23 -8.67
C PHE A 468 -14.62 7.04 -7.78
N ILE A 469 -13.75 6.75 -6.83
CA ILE A 469 -14.01 5.87 -5.68
C ILE A 469 -13.66 6.65 -4.41
N ARG A 470 -14.56 6.70 -3.42
CA ARG A 470 -14.33 7.37 -2.13
C ARG A 470 -14.05 6.34 -1.05
N LEU A 471 -12.98 6.56 -0.30
CA LEU A 471 -12.70 5.88 0.96
C LEU A 471 -13.04 6.78 2.13
N GLN A 472 -13.56 6.21 3.23
CA GLN A 472 -13.81 6.93 4.48
C GLN A 472 -13.15 6.19 5.66
N ASN A 473 -12.52 6.95 6.56
CA ASN A 473 -12.08 6.46 7.86
C ASN A 473 -13.24 6.60 8.87
N LYS A 474 -13.82 5.47 9.28
CA LYS A 474 -14.87 5.39 10.32
C LYS A 474 -14.33 5.13 11.72
N GLY A 475 -13.02 4.94 11.89
CA GLY A 475 -12.39 4.75 13.20
C GLY A 475 -11.96 6.07 13.88
N ASP A 476 -11.84 6.03 15.20
CA ASP A 476 -11.49 7.20 16.05
C ASP A 476 -10.01 7.62 15.97
N LYS A 477 -9.23 7.08 15.01
CA LYS A 477 -7.77 7.26 14.92
C LYS A 477 -7.32 7.56 13.50
N GLU A 478 -6.23 8.32 13.36
CA GLU A 478 -5.60 8.58 12.07
C GLU A 478 -5.04 7.27 11.47
N VAL A 479 -5.40 6.97 10.21
CA VAL A 479 -4.92 5.77 9.50
C VAL A 479 -3.96 6.18 8.38
N SER A 480 -2.80 5.54 8.32
CA SER A 480 -1.88 5.66 7.18
C SER A 480 -2.20 4.63 6.10
N LEU A 481 -2.35 5.10 4.87
CA LEU A 481 -2.58 4.26 3.69
C LEU A 481 -1.27 3.87 2.97
N SER A 482 -0.13 3.97 3.66
CA SER A 482 1.19 3.70 3.08
C SER A 482 1.30 2.25 2.57
N GLY A 483 1.49 2.08 1.26
CA GLY A 483 1.58 0.77 0.61
C GLY A 483 0.24 0.06 0.39
N TRP A 484 -0.89 0.67 0.77
CA TRP A 484 -2.22 0.11 0.50
C TRP A 484 -2.53 0.20 -1.00
N GLN A 485 -3.37 -0.72 -1.48
CA GLN A 485 -3.77 -0.82 -2.88
C GLN A 485 -5.29 -0.86 -2.98
N LEU A 486 -5.85 -0.01 -3.84
CA LEU A 486 -7.26 0.00 -4.20
C LEU A 486 -7.41 -0.73 -5.52
N VAL A 487 -8.03 -1.90 -5.47
CA VAL A 487 -8.28 -2.79 -6.60
C VAL A 487 -9.74 -2.65 -7.00
N HIS A 488 -10.01 -2.39 -8.27
CA HIS A 488 -11.36 -2.32 -8.81
C HIS A 488 -11.48 -3.28 -10.00
N LYS A 489 -12.35 -4.28 -9.88
CA LYS A 489 -12.62 -5.28 -10.91
C LYS A 489 -14.00 -5.04 -11.51
N ALA A 490 -14.06 -4.87 -12.83
CA ALA A 490 -15.28 -4.73 -13.60
C ALA A 490 -15.30 -5.83 -14.67
N GLN A 491 -16.07 -6.89 -14.41
CA GLN A 491 -16.01 -8.18 -15.14
C GLN A 491 -14.56 -8.67 -15.32
N GLU A 492 -14.06 -8.75 -16.55
CA GLU A 492 -12.70 -9.25 -16.87
C GLU A 492 -11.59 -8.18 -16.72
N THR A 493 -11.94 -6.92 -16.45
CA THR A 493 -10.97 -5.80 -16.35
C THR A 493 -10.65 -5.44 -14.91
N GLU A 494 -9.37 -5.21 -14.61
CA GLU A 494 -8.88 -4.89 -13.26
C GLU A 494 -7.97 -3.65 -13.26
N THR A 495 -8.37 -2.63 -12.50
CA THR A 495 -7.57 -1.41 -12.26
C THR A 495 -7.02 -1.44 -10.84
N ILE A 496 -5.70 -1.26 -10.68
CA ILE A 496 -5.02 -1.26 -9.39
C ILE A 496 -4.33 0.10 -9.15
N TYR A 497 -4.89 0.88 -8.23
CA TYR A 497 -4.29 2.13 -7.75
C TYR A 497 -3.47 1.87 -6.47
N LYS A 498 -2.29 2.48 -6.33
CA LYS A 498 -1.42 2.32 -5.16
C LYS A 498 -1.24 3.65 -4.44
N PHE A 499 -1.52 3.69 -3.15
CA PHE A 499 -1.44 4.92 -2.36
C PHE A 499 0.00 5.32 -2.04
N HIS A 500 0.28 6.63 -2.06
CA HIS A 500 1.62 7.14 -1.76
C HIS A 500 1.97 6.95 -0.27
N ARG A 501 3.24 6.65 0.01
CA ARG A 501 3.76 6.31 1.36
C ARG A 501 3.56 7.35 2.46
N SER A 502 3.22 8.59 2.10
CA SER A 502 2.96 9.69 3.03
C SER A 502 1.47 9.95 3.30
N LEU A 503 0.57 9.18 2.66
CA LEU A 503 -0.86 9.44 2.75
C LEU A 503 -1.44 8.97 4.09
N LYS A 504 -2.23 9.85 4.70
CA LYS A 504 -2.94 9.61 5.95
C LYS A 504 -4.37 10.14 5.87
N VAL A 505 -5.27 9.54 6.66
CA VAL A 505 -6.68 9.92 6.77
C VAL A 505 -7.04 10.11 8.24
N ALA A 506 -7.45 11.32 8.60
CA ALA A 506 -7.92 11.65 9.96
C ALA A 506 -9.22 10.89 10.33
N PRO A 507 -9.59 10.78 11.62
CA PRO A 507 -10.88 10.23 12.04
C PRO A 507 -12.06 10.93 11.33
N GLY A 508 -13.02 10.17 10.81
CA GLY A 508 -14.15 10.69 10.02
C GLY A 508 -13.79 11.23 8.62
N GLY A 509 -12.51 11.40 8.32
CA GLY A 509 -12.01 11.94 7.05
C GLY A 509 -12.24 10.99 5.87
N SER A 510 -12.24 11.56 4.66
CA SER A 510 -12.37 10.80 3.41
C SER A 510 -11.28 11.14 2.40
N VAL A 511 -11.00 10.20 1.50
CA VAL A 511 -10.08 10.35 0.37
C VAL A 511 -10.80 9.88 -0.88
N THR A 512 -10.79 10.71 -1.92
CA THR A 512 -11.46 10.42 -3.20
C THR A 512 -10.41 10.19 -4.28
N VAL A 513 -10.45 9.02 -4.93
CA VAL A 513 -9.55 8.67 -6.03
C VAL A 513 -10.30 8.78 -7.36
N TRP A 514 -9.98 9.82 -8.11
CA TRP A 514 -10.60 10.18 -9.38
C TRP A 514 -9.91 9.53 -10.58
N SER A 515 -10.71 9.06 -11.51
CA SER A 515 -10.34 8.49 -12.81
C SER A 515 -9.63 9.53 -13.69
N ALA A 516 -8.68 9.10 -14.54
CA ALA A 516 -7.94 10.00 -15.42
C ALA A 516 -8.87 10.77 -16.38
N GLY A 517 -8.66 12.08 -16.51
CA GLY A 517 -9.50 12.93 -17.37
C GLY A 517 -10.94 13.14 -16.87
N SER A 518 -11.18 12.98 -15.56
CA SER A 518 -12.44 13.34 -14.88
C SER A 518 -12.64 14.85 -14.69
N GLY A 519 -11.58 15.66 -14.86
CA GLY A 519 -11.59 17.11 -14.65
C GLY A 519 -11.33 17.56 -13.21
N ALA A 520 -11.19 16.64 -12.26
CA ALA A 520 -10.85 16.96 -10.87
C ALA A 520 -9.41 17.47 -10.72
N ALA A 521 -9.18 18.40 -9.78
CA ALA A 521 -7.85 18.85 -9.39
C ALA A 521 -7.16 17.82 -8.48
N HIS A 522 -5.82 17.73 -8.57
CA HIS A 522 -5.05 16.81 -7.72
C HIS A 522 -4.55 17.52 -6.45
N GLU A 523 -5.28 17.31 -5.35
CA GLU A 523 -5.05 17.95 -4.05
C GLU A 523 -4.92 16.90 -2.94
N PRO A 524 -3.75 16.27 -2.76
CA PRO A 524 -3.48 15.39 -1.63
C PRO A 524 -3.60 16.15 -0.29
N PRO A 525 -4.09 15.52 0.79
CA PRO A 525 -4.40 14.09 0.90
C PRO A 525 -5.82 13.69 0.43
N SER A 526 -6.77 14.62 0.38
CA SER A 526 -8.20 14.31 0.19
C SER A 526 -8.59 13.99 -1.26
N THR A 527 -7.92 14.57 -2.25
CA THR A 527 -8.31 14.50 -3.67
C THR A 527 -7.17 13.96 -4.52
N LEU A 528 -7.23 12.68 -4.86
CA LEU A 528 -6.22 11.98 -5.64
C LEU A 528 -6.73 11.79 -7.07
N VAL A 529 -5.88 12.01 -8.07
CA VAL A 529 -6.24 11.84 -9.49
C VAL A 529 -5.28 10.84 -10.14
N MET A 530 -5.84 9.87 -10.84
CA MET A 530 -5.07 8.88 -11.61
C MET A 530 -4.48 9.56 -12.87
N LYS A 531 -3.21 9.32 -13.17
CA LYS A 531 -2.52 9.99 -14.28
C LYS A 531 -2.92 9.44 -15.66
N GLU A 532 -2.89 8.12 -15.80
CA GLU A 532 -3.04 7.40 -17.08
C GLU A 532 -4.04 6.24 -17.00
N GLN A 533 -4.67 6.04 -15.84
CA GLN A 533 -5.58 4.91 -15.56
C GLN A 533 -6.99 5.41 -15.28
N ARG A 534 -7.99 4.56 -15.56
CA ARG A 534 -9.41 4.82 -15.31
C ARG A 534 -10.04 3.70 -14.50
N TRP A 535 -11.10 4.04 -13.77
CA TRP A 535 -12.04 3.03 -13.29
C TRP A 535 -12.92 2.58 -14.46
N PHE A 536 -13.01 1.28 -14.69
CA PHE A 536 -13.88 0.69 -15.71
C PHE A 536 -15.25 0.38 -15.10
N VAL A 537 -16.31 0.44 -15.90
CA VAL A 537 -17.69 0.22 -15.44
C VAL A 537 -18.28 -1.01 -16.13
N ALA A 538 -18.94 -1.88 -15.37
CA ALA A 538 -19.64 -3.06 -15.86
C ALA A 538 -20.92 -3.32 -15.04
N SER A 539 -21.72 -4.32 -15.46
CA SER A 539 -22.98 -4.69 -14.78
C SER A 539 -22.79 -5.27 -13.37
N GLU A 540 -21.58 -5.76 -13.09
CA GLU A 540 -21.11 -6.30 -11.83
C GLU A 540 -19.69 -5.75 -11.63
N MET A 541 -19.47 -5.06 -10.51
CA MET A 541 -18.17 -4.50 -10.16
C MET A 541 -17.84 -4.71 -8.68
N VAL A 542 -16.58 -4.99 -8.40
CA VAL A 542 -16.07 -5.37 -7.08
C VAL A 542 -14.87 -4.50 -6.75
N THR A 543 -15.01 -3.67 -5.72
CA THR A 543 -13.97 -2.73 -5.26
C THR A 543 -13.37 -3.21 -3.96
N GLN A 544 -12.08 -3.54 -3.94
CA GLN A 544 -11.37 -4.08 -2.78
C GLN A 544 -10.23 -3.17 -2.34
N LEU A 545 -10.20 -2.86 -1.05
CA LEU A 545 -9.12 -2.15 -0.40
C LEU A 545 -8.20 -3.16 0.31
N LEU A 546 -6.94 -3.21 -0.12
CA LEU A 546 -5.93 -4.15 0.35
C LEU A 546 -4.83 -3.43 1.14
N ASN A 547 -4.62 -3.85 2.38
CA ASN A 547 -3.52 -3.38 3.24
C ASN A 547 -2.22 -4.18 2.94
N ASN A 548 -1.06 -3.59 3.22
CA ASN A 548 0.27 -4.03 2.81
C ASN A 548 0.79 -5.35 3.45
N ASN A 549 -0.02 -6.07 4.23
CA ASN A 549 0.35 -7.35 4.84
C ASN A 549 0.13 -8.54 3.86
N GLY A 550 0.80 -8.49 2.71
CA GLY A 550 0.80 -9.54 1.69
C GLY A 550 1.75 -10.70 2.00
N GLY A 551 1.61 -11.36 3.14
CA GLY A 551 2.41 -12.51 3.56
C GLY A 551 1.55 -13.71 3.97
N ASN A 552 1.93 -14.92 3.51
CA ASN A 552 1.17 -16.17 3.63
C ASN A 552 0.40 -16.34 4.95
N GLY A 553 -0.90 -16.61 4.84
CA GLY A 553 -1.70 -17.20 5.93
C GLY A 553 -2.18 -16.26 7.04
N SER A 554 -1.89 -14.95 6.98
CA SER A 554 -2.44 -13.98 7.95
C SER A 554 -3.72 -13.31 7.43
N ALA A 555 -4.73 -13.16 8.30
CA ALA A 555 -6.06 -12.69 7.92
C ALA A 555 -6.08 -11.16 7.69
N GLY A 556 -5.73 -10.73 6.47
CA GLY A 556 -5.73 -9.32 6.08
C GLY A 556 -7.05 -8.59 6.36
N LYS A 557 -6.94 -7.32 6.74
CA LYS A 557 -8.07 -6.36 6.79
C LYS A 557 -8.45 -5.99 5.34
N GLN A 558 -9.16 -6.89 4.66
CA GLN A 558 -9.73 -6.68 3.34
C GLN A 558 -11.13 -6.07 3.48
N THR A 559 -11.34 -4.91 2.88
CA THR A 559 -12.69 -4.32 2.73
C THR A 559 -13.13 -4.47 1.28
N SER A 560 -14.28 -5.08 1.03
CA SER A 560 -14.90 -5.17 -0.31
C SER A 560 -16.16 -4.34 -0.37
N ALA A 561 -16.42 -3.71 -1.52
CA ALA A 561 -17.71 -3.15 -1.90
C ALA A 561 -18.10 -3.76 -3.24
N ASP A 562 -19.10 -4.64 -3.20
CA ASP A 562 -19.60 -5.36 -4.35
C ASP A 562 -20.90 -4.67 -4.80
N GLN A 563 -21.03 -4.41 -6.11
CA GLN A 563 -22.09 -3.53 -6.63
C GLN A 563 -22.74 -4.19 -7.87
N TYR A 564 -24.05 -4.47 -7.75
CA TYR A 564 -24.80 -5.26 -8.72
C TYR A 564 -25.94 -4.43 -9.35
N LEU A 565 -26.07 -4.49 -10.67
CA LEU A 565 -27.17 -3.86 -11.40
C LEU A 565 -28.40 -4.78 -11.48
N TYR A 566 -29.43 -4.54 -10.66
CA TYR A 566 -30.71 -5.24 -10.79
C TYR A 566 -31.56 -4.67 -11.94
N PRO A 567 -32.16 -5.49 -12.81
CA PRO A 567 -33.14 -5.01 -13.78
C PRO A 567 -34.43 -4.55 -13.06
N PRO A 568 -35.16 -3.56 -13.61
CA PRO A 568 -36.31 -2.95 -12.93
C PRO A 568 -37.48 -3.93 -12.80
N SER A 569 -37.59 -4.56 -11.61
CA SER A 569 -38.69 -5.47 -11.30
C SER A 569 -39.99 -4.72 -11.00
N LYS A 570 -41.12 -5.24 -11.48
CA LYS A 570 -42.44 -4.69 -11.19
C LYS A 570 -42.80 -5.03 -9.74
N GLY A 571 -43.18 -4.02 -8.96
CA GLY A 571 -43.32 -4.16 -7.50
C GLY A 571 -44.49 -5.03 -7.04
N GLY A 572 -44.44 -5.46 -5.78
CA GLY A 572 -45.60 -6.05 -5.11
C GLY A 572 -45.30 -6.80 -3.81
N VAL A 573 -46.02 -6.42 -2.74
CA VAL A 573 -46.47 -7.26 -1.61
C VAL A 573 -45.41 -7.78 -0.62
N SER A 574 -45.51 -7.28 0.61
CA SER A 574 -44.80 -7.75 1.81
C SER A 574 -45.34 -9.08 2.36
N ARG A 575 -44.50 -9.86 3.07
CA ARG A 575 -44.96 -10.81 4.09
C ARG A 575 -43.90 -11.08 5.18
N LEU A 576 -44.37 -11.46 6.36
CA LEU A 576 -43.54 -11.74 7.55
C LEU A 576 -43.33 -13.25 7.75
N GLY A 577 -42.26 -13.62 8.44
CA GLY A 577 -41.98 -14.97 8.98
C GLY A 577 -40.49 -15.10 9.35
N TRP A 578 -40.08 -14.80 10.59
CA TRP A 578 -40.10 -15.65 11.80
C TRP A 578 -38.95 -16.66 11.89
N SER A 579 -38.41 -16.80 13.11
CA SER A 579 -37.13 -17.45 13.43
C SER A 579 -37.25 -18.96 13.68
N THR A 580 -36.19 -19.72 13.38
CA THR A 580 -35.75 -20.91 14.14
C THR A 580 -34.33 -21.32 13.70
N ARG A 581 -33.54 -21.93 14.60
CA ARG A 581 -32.13 -22.35 14.39
C ARG A 581 -31.82 -23.58 15.31
N THR A 582 -30.73 -24.35 15.16
CA THR A 582 -29.47 -24.07 14.46
C THR A 582 -28.82 -25.22 13.66
N PRO A 583 -28.40 -26.38 14.24
CA PRO A 583 -27.08 -26.91 13.85
C PRO A 583 -27.13 -28.39 13.34
N PRO A 584 -26.03 -29.18 13.29
CA PRO A 584 -25.41 -29.51 12.01
C PRO A 584 -25.35 -31.02 11.70
N SER A 585 -24.93 -31.38 10.49
CA SER A 585 -24.50 -32.75 10.15
C SER A 585 -23.22 -32.71 9.31
N ALA A 586 -22.36 -33.72 9.49
CA ALA A 586 -21.18 -33.95 8.69
C ALA A 586 -21.47 -34.88 7.49
N GLY A 587 -20.53 -34.95 6.54
CA GLY A 587 -20.52 -35.90 5.43
C GLY A 587 -19.54 -35.48 4.32
N GLY A 588 -18.50 -36.28 4.10
CA GLY A 588 -17.66 -36.22 2.89
C GLY A 588 -18.24 -37.08 1.75
N PRO A 589 -17.41 -37.65 0.85
CA PRO A 589 -15.95 -37.76 0.92
C PRO A 589 -15.18 -36.47 0.59
#